data_AF-A0A0F9BW63-F1
#
_entry.id   AF-A0A0F9BW63-F1
#
_cell.length_a   1.000
_cell.length_b   1.000
_cell.length_c   1.000
_cell.angle_alpha   90.00
_cell.angle_beta   90.00
_cell.angle_gamma   90.00
#
_symmetry.space_group_name_H-M   'P 1'
#
loop_
_entity.id
_entity.type
_entity.pdbx_description
1 polymer ?
#
loop_
_entity_poly.entity_id
_entity_poly.type
_entity_poly.pdbx_seq_one_letter_code
_entity_poly.pdbx_strand_id
1 'polypeptide(L)'
;MNDSINIEIFNQDLEYCIKTYENNKFDLMNIAANRLMENSIFLENKEIFLIAAILKDIANDYMGIFQNKTNILNSAKVLGKKIITSIKTNFYSGINIESLWQDFQEFTVKINEFQKDELEFEVYIENTEFTKIIFRKILEFLEKNKQSLKKIHCTLINGVLGVMVRIMKNHSCTLKETMVYLYFKLLSILNIYVIEKNYPEEIINEDDYKEYLEVHIDFIVKNYLDDSLDFKEYNLELWKIGKEYRELYFLFNPPKIVARTTVSEQIPAIVRVPITPSKILAKKEEKNEIVK
;
A
#
# COMPACT_ATOMS: atom_id res chain seq x y z
N MET A 1 -23.70 -5.04 -13.88
CA MET A 1 -22.94 -4.01 -14.64
C MET A 1 -21.74 -4.71 -15.25
N ASN A 2 -21.45 -4.44 -16.53
CA ASN A 2 -20.61 -5.25 -17.43
C ASN A 2 -19.25 -5.69 -16.85
N ASP A 3 -19.10 -7.00 -16.59
CA ASP A 3 -17.82 -7.63 -16.24
C ASP A 3 -16.73 -7.36 -17.30
N SER A 4 -17.11 -7.16 -18.57
CA SER A 4 -16.18 -6.84 -19.66
C SER A 4 -15.50 -5.47 -19.51
N ILE A 5 -16.24 -4.44 -19.08
CA ILE A 5 -15.68 -3.09 -18.88
C ILE A 5 -14.73 -3.09 -17.68
N ASN A 6 -15.09 -3.80 -16.61
CA ASN A 6 -14.27 -3.93 -15.41
C ASN A 6 -12.92 -4.60 -15.72
N ILE A 7 -12.93 -5.69 -16.51
CA ILE A 7 -11.72 -6.38 -16.96
C ILE A 7 -10.86 -5.47 -17.84
N GLU A 8 -11.47 -4.67 -18.72
CA GLU A 8 -10.73 -3.75 -19.59
C GLU A 8 -9.96 -2.69 -18.80
N ILE A 9 -10.57 -2.09 -17.77
CA ILE A 9 -9.90 -1.11 -16.91
C ILE A 9 -8.70 -1.72 -16.19
N PHE A 10 -8.85 -2.90 -15.60
CA PHE A 10 -7.73 -3.60 -14.96
C PHE A 10 -6.61 -3.92 -15.93
N ASN A 11 -6.96 -4.32 -17.16
CA ASN A 11 -5.98 -4.60 -18.19
C ASN A 11 -5.19 -3.34 -18.58
N GLN A 12 -5.87 -2.20 -18.76
CA GLN A 12 -5.21 -0.94 -19.09
C GLN A 12 -4.18 -0.53 -18.01
N ASP A 13 -4.55 -0.61 -16.73
CA ASP A 13 -3.65 -0.30 -15.63
C ASP A 13 -2.48 -1.29 -15.52
N LEU A 14 -2.74 -2.59 -15.70
CA LEU A 14 -1.69 -3.62 -15.71
C LEU A 14 -0.69 -3.42 -16.86
N GLU A 15 -1.17 -3.22 -18.09
CA GLU A 15 -0.30 -2.95 -19.25
C GLU A 15 0.47 -1.64 -19.08
N TYR A 16 -0.10 -0.64 -18.41
CA TYR A 16 0.63 0.58 -18.06
C TYR A 16 1.75 0.30 -17.04
N CYS A 17 1.51 -0.54 -16.02
CA CYS A 17 2.55 -0.98 -15.09
C CYS A 17 3.70 -1.71 -15.82
N ILE A 18 3.37 -2.58 -16.76
CA ILE A 18 4.36 -3.33 -17.55
C ILE A 18 5.19 -2.38 -18.42
N LYS A 19 4.54 -1.47 -19.16
CA LYS A 19 5.25 -0.51 -20.02
C LYS A 19 6.13 0.43 -19.21
N THR A 20 5.67 0.90 -18.05
CA THR A 20 6.47 1.78 -17.19
C THR A 20 7.70 1.05 -16.63
N TYR A 21 7.55 -0.21 -16.22
CA TYR A 21 8.68 -1.08 -15.85
C TYR A 21 9.70 -1.25 -16.99
N GLU A 22 9.23 -1.55 -18.20
CA GLU A 22 10.09 -1.72 -19.38
C GLU A 22 10.91 -0.45 -19.66
N ASN A 23 10.31 0.72 -19.46
CA ASN A 23 10.91 2.04 -19.70
C ASN A 23 11.65 2.63 -18.48
N ASN A 24 11.90 1.85 -17.42
CA ASN A 24 12.57 2.29 -16.18
C ASN A 24 11.86 3.46 -15.46
N LYS A 25 10.55 3.64 -15.67
CA LYS A 25 9.73 4.68 -15.03
C LYS A 25 9.03 4.11 -13.79
N PHE A 26 9.82 3.71 -12.80
CA PHE A 26 9.32 2.97 -11.64
C PHE A 26 8.41 3.81 -10.71
N ASP A 27 8.60 5.12 -10.69
CA ASP A 27 7.69 6.08 -10.07
C ASP A 27 6.29 6.03 -10.71
N LEU A 28 6.23 6.01 -12.05
CA LEU A 28 4.97 5.88 -12.77
C LEU A 28 4.34 4.49 -12.62
N MET A 29 5.17 3.44 -12.50
CA MET A 29 4.71 2.09 -12.17
C MET A 29 4.04 2.06 -10.78
N ASN A 30 4.62 2.74 -9.77
CA ASN A 30 4.02 2.87 -8.45
C ASN A 30 2.64 3.57 -8.51
N ILE A 31 2.54 4.67 -9.27
CA ILE A 31 1.27 5.38 -9.47
C ILE A 31 0.24 4.46 -10.13
N ALA A 32 0.62 3.73 -11.18
CA ALA A 32 -0.28 2.83 -11.88
C ALA A 32 -0.72 1.64 -11.02
N ALA A 33 0.19 1.06 -10.22
CA ALA A 33 -0.15 0.02 -9.27
C ALA A 33 -1.12 0.53 -8.19
N ASN A 34 -0.97 1.77 -7.72
CA ASN A 34 -1.95 2.39 -6.82
C ASN A 34 -3.33 2.59 -7.46
N ARG A 35 -3.40 2.91 -8.76
CA ARG A 35 -4.66 3.00 -9.50
C ARG A 35 -5.32 1.63 -9.67
N LEU A 36 -4.54 0.60 -10.01
CA LEU A 36 -5.01 -0.77 -10.09
C LEU A 36 -5.59 -1.25 -8.75
N MET A 37 -4.90 -0.91 -7.66
CA MET A 37 -5.33 -1.19 -6.28
C MET A 37 -6.63 -0.46 -5.92
N GLU A 38 -6.78 0.79 -6.35
CA GLU A 38 -7.99 1.58 -6.12
C GLU A 38 -9.18 1.06 -6.90
N ASN A 39 -8.99 0.79 -8.19
CA ASN A 39 -10.00 0.19 -9.05
C ASN A 39 -10.43 -1.18 -8.51
N SER A 40 -9.51 -1.97 -7.97
CA SER A 40 -9.84 -3.30 -7.41
C SER A 40 -10.63 -3.22 -6.11
N ILE A 41 -10.47 -2.15 -5.33
CA ILE A 41 -11.33 -1.86 -4.17
C ILE A 41 -12.74 -1.51 -4.65
N PHE A 42 -12.88 -0.58 -5.60
CA PHE A 42 -14.20 -0.13 -6.09
C PHE A 42 -14.99 -1.21 -6.82
N LEU A 43 -14.29 -2.13 -7.49
CA LEU A 43 -14.87 -3.25 -8.21
C LEU A 43 -14.87 -4.55 -7.38
N GLU A 44 -14.56 -4.46 -6.09
CA GLU A 44 -14.56 -5.56 -5.11
C GLU A 44 -13.75 -6.80 -5.52
N ASN A 45 -12.64 -6.61 -6.25
CA ASN A 45 -11.77 -7.69 -6.71
C ASN A 45 -10.51 -7.83 -5.85
N LYS A 46 -10.56 -8.77 -4.90
CA LYS A 46 -9.50 -9.05 -3.92
C LYS A 46 -8.24 -9.66 -4.56
N GLU A 47 -8.38 -10.37 -5.66
CA GLU A 47 -7.27 -11.04 -6.35
C GLU A 47 -6.42 -10.02 -7.13
N ILE A 48 -7.08 -9.08 -7.81
CA ILE A 48 -6.41 -7.95 -8.48
C ILE A 48 -5.77 -7.02 -7.47
N PHE A 49 -6.35 -6.84 -6.29
CA PHE A 49 -5.73 -6.08 -5.21
C PHE A 49 -4.35 -6.65 -4.83
N LEU A 50 -4.20 -7.97 -4.71
CA LEU A 50 -2.91 -8.60 -4.43
C LEU A 50 -1.89 -8.30 -5.53
N ILE A 51 -2.29 -8.46 -6.80
CA ILE A 51 -1.44 -8.13 -7.95
C ILE A 51 -0.96 -6.67 -7.86
N ALA A 52 -1.87 -5.75 -7.57
CA ALA A 52 -1.56 -4.33 -7.44
C ALA A 52 -0.59 -4.05 -6.27
N ALA A 53 -0.80 -4.71 -5.13
CA ALA A 53 0.09 -4.59 -3.98
C ALA A 53 1.51 -5.08 -4.29
N ILE A 54 1.63 -6.24 -4.96
CA ILE A 54 2.91 -6.81 -5.41
C ILE A 54 3.60 -5.87 -6.42
N LEU A 55 2.88 -5.38 -7.43
CA LEU A 55 3.44 -4.47 -8.43
C LEU A 55 3.93 -3.15 -7.82
N LYS A 56 3.20 -2.63 -6.82
CA LYS A 56 3.62 -1.46 -6.06
C LYS A 56 4.91 -1.73 -5.28
N ASP A 57 5.06 -2.92 -4.70
CA ASP A 57 6.26 -3.31 -3.98
C ASP A 57 7.47 -3.41 -4.90
N ILE A 58 7.31 -4.13 -6.01
CA ILE A 58 8.30 -4.24 -7.08
C ILE A 58 8.75 -2.85 -7.55
N ALA A 59 7.81 -1.93 -7.77
CA ALA A 59 8.12 -0.57 -8.18
C ALA A 59 9.02 0.15 -7.17
N ASN A 60 8.75 0.01 -5.86
CA ASN A 60 9.55 0.62 -4.81
C ASN A 60 10.98 0.04 -4.76
N ASP A 61 11.12 -1.28 -4.89
CA ASP A 61 12.44 -1.92 -4.90
C ASP A 61 13.30 -1.43 -6.08
N TYR A 62 12.70 -1.35 -7.27
CA TYR A 62 13.39 -0.86 -8.45
C TYR A 62 13.65 0.64 -8.41
N MET A 63 12.79 1.45 -7.78
CA MET A 63 13.11 2.87 -7.50
C MET A 63 14.39 2.97 -6.67
N GLY A 64 14.49 2.19 -5.59
CA GLY A 64 15.68 2.16 -4.73
C GLY A 64 16.95 1.74 -5.48
N ILE A 65 16.87 0.70 -6.32
CA ILE A 65 18.00 0.26 -7.14
C ILE A 65 18.35 1.30 -8.20
N PHE A 66 17.37 1.89 -8.88
CA PHE A 66 17.61 2.89 -9.93
C PHE A 66 18.31 4.13 -9.39
N GLN A 67 17.91 4.59 -8.20
CA GLN A 67 18.47 5.77 -7.55
C GLN A 67 19.88 5.54 -7.00
N ASN A 68 20.16 4.36 -6.44
CA ASN A 68 21.40 4.13 -5.68
C ASN A 68 22.42 3.25 -6.42
N LYS A 69 21.97 2.40 -7.35
CA LYS A 69 22.77 1.33 -7.97
C LYS A 69 22.38 1.12 -9.44
N THR A 70 22.34 2.18 -10.23
CA THR A 70 21.91 2.14 -11.64
C THR A 70 22.74 1.16 -12.48
N ASN A 71 24.01 0.93 -12.14
CA ASN A 71 24.93 0.02 -12.82
C ASN A 71 24.48 -1.45 -12.80
N ILE A 72 23.77 -1.90 -11.76
CA ILE A 72 23.28 -3.28 -11.66
C ILE A 72 21.80 -3.44 -12.05
N LEU A 73 21.14 -2.34 -12.45
CA LEU A 73 19.70 -2.33 -12.74
C LEU A 73 19.31 -3.37 -13.79
N ASN A 74 20.06 -3.47 -14.90
CA ASN A 74 19.71 -4.40 -15.98
C ASN A 74 19.74 -5.86 -15.52
N SER A 75 20.71 -6.23 -14.68
CA SER A 75 20.79 -7.56 -14.06
C SER A 75 19.62 -7.79 -13.12
N ALA A 76 19.30 -6.80 -12.27
CA ALA A 76 18.15 -6.89 -11.37
C ALA A 76 16.83 -7.03 -12.14
N LYS A 77 16.67 -6.37 -13.30
CA LYS A 77 15.45 -6.40 -14.11
C LYS A 77 15.10 -7.79 -14.68
N VAL A 78 16.05 -8.73 -14.70
CA VAL A 78 15.75 -10.12 -15.08
C VAL A 78 14.75 -10.73 -14.11
N LEU A 79 14.89 -10.44 -12.81
CA LEU A 79 13.99 -10.92 -11.76
C LEU A 79 12.59 -10.34 -11.91
N GLY A 80 12.48 -9.02 -12.06
CA GLY A 80 11.22 -8.31 -12.23
C GLY A 80 10.49 -8.75 -13.49
N LYS A 81 11.22 -9.02 -14.59
CA LYS A 81 10.62 -9.54 -15.82
C LYS A 81 9.98 -10.91 -15.60
N LYS A 82 10.61 -11.80 -14.81
CA LYS A 82 10.06 -13.12 -14.48
C LYS A 82 8.72 -12.98 -13.75
N ILE A 83 8.68 -12.25 -12.64
CA ILE A 83 7.45 -12.10 -11.86
C ILE A 83 6.36 -11.33 -12.62
N ILE A 84 6.70 -10.27 -13.36
CA ILE A 84 5.72 -9.51 -14.16
C ILE A 84 5.12 -10.41 -15.26
N THR A 85 5.91 -11.29 -15.88
CA THR A 85 5.40 -12.26 -16.85
C THR A 85 4.45 -13.26 -16.20
N SER A 86 4.79 -13.74 -14.99
CA SER A 86 3.90 -14.64 -14.23
C SER A 86 2.58 -13.95 -13.85
N ILE A 87 2.64 -12.70 -13.36
CA ILE A 87 1.48 -11.87 -13.05
C ILE A 87 0.60 -11.70 -14.30
N LYS A 88 1.20 -11.33 -15.43
CA LYS A 88 0.49 -11.19 -16.70
C LYS A 88 -0.21 -12.48 -17.09
N THR A 89 0.47 -13.61 -16.99
CA THR A 89 -0.09 -14.93 -17.32
C THR A 89 -1.28 -15.24 -16.40
N ASN A 90 -1.10 -15.14 -15.08
CA ASN A 90 -2.14 -15.36 -14.07
C ASN A 90 -3.37 -14.45 -14.31
N PHE A 91 -3.15 -13.19 -14.67
CA PHE A 91 -4.23 -12.24 -14.93
C PHE A 91 -5.15 -12.71 -16.05
N TYR A 92 -4.61 -13.31 -17.12
CA TYR A 92 -5.39 -13.75 -18.28
C TYR A 92 -5.88 -15.21 -18.20
N SER A 93 -5.19 -16.09 -17.48
CA SER A 93 -5.54 -17.51 -17.39
C SER A 93 -6.39 -17.87 -16.17
N GLY A 94 -6.63 -16.92 -15.27
CA GLY A 94 -7.25 -17.14 -13.97
C GLY A 94 -6.22 -17.02 -12.85
N ILE A 95 -6.55 -16.23 -11.83
CA ILE A 95 -5.61 -15.84 -10.78
C ILE A 95 -5.46 -16.94 -9.74
N ASN A 96 -4.23 -17.44 -9.60
CA ASN A 96 -3.86 -18.34 -8.52
C ASN A 96 -3.13 -17.56 -7.40
N ILE A 97 -3.85 -17.30 -6.30
CA ILE A 97 -3.34 -16.53 -5.15
C ILE A 97 -2.07 -17.16 -4.54
N GLU A 98 -2.03 -18.49 -4.42
CA GLU A 98 -0.86 -19.19 -3.86
C GLU A 98 0.37 -19.03 -4.77
N SER A 99 0.19 -19.21 -6.09
CA SER A 99 1.28 -19.01 -7.05
C SER A 99 1.81 -17.57 -7.03
N LEU A 100 0.93 -16.57 -6.90
CA LEU A 100 1.35 -15.17 -6.80
C LEU A 100 2.21 -14.92 -5.57
N TRP A 101 1.84 -15.49 -4.42
CA TRP A 101 2.63 -15.37 -3.19
C TRP A 101 3.99 -16.06 -3.30
N GLN A 102 4.04 -17.24 -3.90
CA GLN A 102 5.30 -17.98 -4.12
C GLN A 102 6.23 -17.20 -5.06
N ASP A 103 5.72 -16.69 -6.18
CA ASP A 103 6.49 -15.86 -7.10
C ASP A 103 6.99 -14.58 -6.43
N PHE A 104 6.14 -13.95 -5.61
CA PHE A 104 6.52 -12.75 -4.87
C PHE A 104 7.59 -13.01 -3.82
N GLN A 105 7.53 -14.14 -3.10
CA GLN A 105 8.59 -14.52 -2.17
C GLN A 105 9.91 -14.80 -2.90
N GLU A 106 9.86 -15.52 -4.03
CA GLU A 106 11.08 -15.78 -4.83
C GLU A 106 11.70 -14.46 -5.32
N PHE A 107 10.87 -13.54 -5.80
CA PHE A 107 11.32 -12.20 -6.18
C PHE A 107 11.94 -11.46 -4.99
N THR A 108 11.25 -11.41 -3.84
CA THR A 108 11.68 -10.67 -2.63
C THR A 108 13.03 -11.14 -2.14
N VAL A 109 13.24 -12.45 -2.03
CA VAL A 109 14.53 -13.02 -1.62
C VAL A 109 15.65 -12.61 -2.59
N LYS A 110 15.40 -12.69 -3.90
CA LYS A 110 16.44 -12.43 -4.89
C LYS A 110 16.73 -10.94 -5.09
N ILE A 111 15.72 -10.08 -4.99
CA ILE A 111 15.92 -8.64 -5.19
C ILE A 111 16.69 -8.02 -4.02
N ASN A 112 16.56 -8.58 -2.81
CA ASN A 112 17.31 -8.15 -1.63
C ASN A 112 18.84 -8.24 -1.82
N GLU A 113 19.33 -9.22 -2.59
CA GLU A 113 20.76 -9.32 -2.93
C GLU A 113 21.26 -8.09 -3.71
N PHE A 114 20.41 -7.49 -4.54
CA PHE A 114 20.74 -6.24 -5.26
C PHE A 114 20.69 -5.02 -4.33
N GLN A 115 20.00 -5.12 -3.19
CA GLN A 115 19.86 -4.04 -2.23
C GLN A 115 20.98 -4.01 -1.18
N LYS A 116 21.65 -5.13 -0.92
CA LYS A 116 22.83 -5.20 -0.01
C LYS A 116 24.01 -4.37 -0.52
N ASP A 117 24.67 -3.63 0.36
CA ASP A 117 25.99 -3.07 0.06
C ASP A 117 27.07 -4.17 0.04
N GLU A 118 28.29 -3.81 -0.36
CA GLU A 118 29.39 -4.77 -0.50
C GLU A 118 29.76 -5.46 0.82
N LEU A 119 29.73 -4.72 1.94
CA LEU A 119 30.05 -5.25 3.27
C LEU A 119 28.93 -6.14 3.79
N GLU A 120 27.68 -5.74 3.58
CA GLU A 120 26.51 -6.56 3.91
C GLU A 120 26.55 -7.89 3.16
N PHE A 121 26.91 -7.87 1.88
CA PHE A 121 27.03 -9.07 1.05
C PHE A 121 28.16 -10.01 1.53
N GLU A 122 29.29 -9.45 1.99
CA GLU A 122 30.43 -10.23 2.48
C GLU A 122 30.19 -10.84 3.88
N VAL A 123 29.55 -10.08 4.78
CA VAL A 123 29.49 -10.43 6.22
C VAL A 123 28.21 -11.17 6.59
N TYR A 124 27.07 -10.80 6.00
CA TYR A 124 25.79 -11.40 6.38
C TYR A 124 25.51 -12.69 5.61
N ILE A 125 25.21 -13.75 6.36
CA ILE A 125 24.82 -15.05 5.83
C ILE A 125 23.29 -15.18 5.92
N GLU A 126 22.70 -15.76 4.87
CA GLU A 126 21.29 -16.14 4.87
C GLU A 126 20.98 -17.08 6.04
N ASN A 127 19.94 -16.75 6.80
CA ASN A 127 19.51 -17.53 7.96
C ASN A 127 18.01 -17.34 8.19
N THR A 128 17.20 -18.08 7.44
CA THR A 128 15.74 -18.00 7.54
C THR A 128 15.21 -18.40 8.91
N GLU A 129 15.91 -19.29 9.64
CA GLU A 129 15.52 -19.66 11.01
C GLU A 129 15.69 -18.49 11.98
N PHE A 130 16.76 -17.73 11.85
CA PHE A 130 16.91 -16.47 12.59
C PHE A 130 15.77 -15.50 12.25
N THR A 131 15.44 -15.34 10.96
CA THR A 131 14.32 -14.50 10.54
C THR A 131 13.00 -14.92 11.19
N LYS A 132 12.64 -16.22 11.18
CA LYS A 132 11.44 -16.75 11.84
C LYS A 132 11.41 -16.44 13.34
N ILE A 133 12.53 -16.67 14.04
CA ILE A 133 12.63 -16.40 15.48
C ILE A 133 12.40 -14.92 15.77
N ILE A 134 12.97 -14.02 14.97
CA ILE A 134 12.82 -12.59 15.20
C ILE A 134 11.42 -12.10 14.83
N PHE A 135 10.83 -12.56 13.72
CA PHE A 135 9.44 -12.21 13.38
C PHE A 135 8.47 -12.61 14.50
N ARG A 136 8.61 -13.82 15.05
CA ARG A 136 7.85 -14.26 16.23
C ARG A 136 8.00 -13.28 17.40
N LYS A 137 9.23 -12.97 17.81
CA LYS A 137 9.51 -12.06 18.93
C LYS A 137 8.98 -10.65 18.69
N ILE A 138 9.02 -10.16 17.46
CA ILE A 138 8.51 -8.83 17.10
C ILE A 138 6.98 -8.79 17.18
N LEU A 139 6.30 -9.84 16.75
CA LEU A 139 4.84 -9.92 16.84
C LEU A 139 4.38 -10.10 18.30
N GLU A 140 5.08 -10.89 19.10
CA GLU A 140 4.87 -10.97 20.56
C GLU A 140 5.10 -9.60 21.23
N PHE A 141 6.13 -8.88 20.81
CA PHE A 141 6.39 -7.52 21.30
C PHE A 141 5.29 -6.55 20.89
N LEU A 142 4.82 -6.60 19.64
CA LEU A 142 3.70 -5.78 19.17
C LEU A 142 2.45 -6.06 19.98
N GLU A 143 2.07 -7.33 20.14
CA GLU A 143 0.88 -7.74 20.89
C GLU A 143 0.92 -7.21 22.33
N LYS A 144 2.06 -7.37 23.01
CA LYS A 144 2.24 -6.87 24.38
C LYS A 144 2.14 -5.35 24.49
N ASN A 145 2.47 -4.63 23.42
CA ASN A 145 2.56 -3.16 23.44
C ASN A 145 1.50 -2.48 22.56
N LYS A 146 0.53 -3.21 21.98
CA LYS A 146 -0.42 -2.69 20.97
C LYS A 146 -1.24 -1.50 21.47
N GLN A 147 -1.53 -1.44 22.77
CA GLN A 147 -2.19 -0.30 23.42
C GLN A 147 -1.43 1.03 23.24
N SER A 148 -0.11 0.98 23.02
CA SER A 148 0.69 2.18 22.73
C SER A 148 0.33 2.83 21.40
N LEU A 149 -0.28 2.11 20.47
CA LEU A 149 -0.73 2.63 19.18
C LEU A 149 -1.84 3.68 19.31
N LYS A 150 -2.53 3.72 20.45
CA LYS A 150 -3.50 4.78 20.75
C LYS A 150 -2.86 6.16 20.84
N LYS A 151 -1.54 6.27 20.95
CA LYS A 151 -0.84 7.57 20.95
C LYS A 151 -0.59 8.01 19.51
N ILE A 152 -0.96 9.24 19.17
CA ILE A 152 -0.85 9.76 17.78
C ILE A 152 0.57 9.79 17.23
N HIS A 153 1.58 9.99 18.07
CA HIS A 153 2.99 9.94 17.67
C HIS A 153 3.63 8.55 17.83
N CYS A 154 2.83 7.49 17.96
CA CYS A 154 3.34 6.15 18.09
C CYS A 154 3.92 5.66 16.77
N THR A 155 5.23 5.38 16.76
CA THR A 155 5.93 4.83 15.59
C THR A 155 6.08 3.31 15.66
N LEU A 156 5.30 2.62 16.51
CA LEU A 156 5.49 1.19 16.80
C LEU A 156 5.36 0.32 15.53
N ILE A 157 4.31 0.50 14.72
CA ILE A 157 4.13 -0.25 13.46
C ILE A 157 5.30 0.00 12.49
N ASN A 158 5.73 1.26 12.35
CA ASN A 158 6.87 1.61 11.48
C ASN A 158 8.19 1.02 11.99
N GLY A 159 8.39 1.01 13.31
CA GLY A 159 9.55 0.38 13.94
C GLY A 159 9.58 -1.13 13.71
N VAL A 160 8.44 -1.80 13.89
CA VAL A 160 8.26 -3.23 13.59
C VAL A 160 8.60 -3.53 12.12
N LEU A 161 7.98 -2.79 11.20
CA LEU A 161 8.20 -2.95 9.76
C LEU A 161 9.66 -2.71 9.38
N GLY A 162 10.31 -1.67 9.95
CA GLY A 162 11.72 -1.40 9.70
C GLY A 162 12.65 -2.54 10.12
N VAL A 163 12.37 -3.20 11.24
CA VAL A 163 13.14 -4.36 11.68
C VAL A 163 12.86 -5.58 10.78
N MET A 164 11.60 -5.81 10.37
CA MET A 164 11.24 -6.87 9.43
C MET A 164 12.01 -6.72 8.11
N VAL A 165 11.97 -5.54 7.48
CA VAL A 165 12.68 -5.24 6.23
C VAL A 165 14.18 -5.52 6.38
N ARG A 166 14.80 -4.99 7.43
CA ARG A 166 16.25 -5.18 7.67
C ARG A 166 16.63 -6.65 7.76
N ILE A 167 15.84 -7.44 8.50
CA ILE A 167 16.15 -8.86 8.72
C ILE A 167 15.91 -9.68 7.46
N MET A 168 14.81 -9.46 6.74
CA MET A 168 14.55 -10.13 5.47
C MET A 168 15.63 -9.81 4.43
N LYS A 169 16.11 -8.56 4.39
CA LYS A 169 17.19 -8.13 3.50
C LYS A 169 18.48 -8.89 3.78
N ASN A 170 18.85 -9.05 5.05
CA ASN A 170 20.18 -9.56 5.43
C ASN A 170 20.21 -11.08 5.65
N HIS A 171 19.09 -11.68 6.03
CA HIS A 171 19.01 -13.10 6.43
C HIS A 171 18.01 -13.91 5.61
N SER A 172 17.45 -13.35 4.54
CA SER A 172 16.40 -13.98 3.74
C SER A 172 15.11 -14.22 4.53
N CYS A 173 14.10 -14.79 3.90
CA CYS A 173 12.76 -14.96 4.48
C CYS A 173 12.01 -16.14 3.84
N THR A 174 11.03 -16.69 4.56
CA THR A 174 10.12 -17.68 3.98
C THR A 174 8.86 -17.02 3.42
N LEU A 175 8.01 -17.82 2.80
CA LEU A 175 6.71 -17.40 2.29
C LEU A 175 5.87 -16.71 3.37
N LYS A 176 5.87 -17.26 4.58
CA LYS A 176 5.12 -16.72 5.71
C LYS A 176 5.58 -15.32 6.10
N GLU A 177 6.89 -15.11 6.22
CA GLU A 177 7.43 -13.78 6.54
C GLU A 177 7.22 -12.79 5.41
N THR A 178 7.24 -13.23 4.15
CA THR A 178 6.92 -12.37 3.00
C THR A 178 5.48 -11.87 3.06
N MET A 179 4.53 -12.74 3.39
CA MET A 179 3.12 -12.38 3.55
C MET A 179 2.91 -11.39 4.70
N VAL A 180 3.51 -11.66 5.86
CA VAL A 180 3.48 -10.74 7.01
C VAL A 180 4.09 -9.39 6.66
N TYR A 181 5.22 -9.38 5.96
CA TYR A 181 5.87 -8.14 5.54
C TYR A 181 4.93 -7.27 4.68
N LEU A 182 4.32 -7.83 3.63
CA LEU A 182 3.40 -7.07 2.79
C LEU A 182 2.17 -6.59 3.58
N TYR A 183 1.68 -7.41 4.52
CA TYR A 183 0.63 -7.05 5.45
C TYR A 183 1.00 -5.80 6.28
N PHE A 184 2.19 -5.80 6.89
CA PHE A 184 2.68 -4.66 7.68
C PHE A 184 2.93 -3.41 6.83
N LYS A 185 3.28 -3.55 5.55
CA LYS A 185 3.39 -2.38 4.65
C LYS A 185 2.05 -1.70 4.42
N LEU A 186 0.96 -2.46 4.29
CA LEU A 186 -0.36 -1.87 4.12
C LEU A 186 -0.90 -1.36 5.46
N LEU A 187 -0.68 -2.10 6.55
CA LEU A 187 -1.07 -1.66 7.89
C LEU A 187 -0.36 -0.36 8.31
N SER A 188 0.91 -0.17 7.94
CA SER A 188 1.62 1.07 8.23
C SER A 188 1.02 2.27 7.49
N ILE A 189 0.55 2.07 6.26
CA ILE A 189 -0.17 3.10 5.50
C ILE A 189 -1.50 3.41 6.17
N LEU A 190 -2.30 2.39 6.53
CA LEU A 190 -3.56 2.58 7.24
C LEU A 190 -3.36 3.38 8.54
N ASN A 191 -2.35 3.01 9.34
CA ASN A 191 -2.02 3.70 10.59
C ASN A 191 -1.77 5.21 10.41
N ILE A 192 -1.15 5.62 9.30
CA ILE A 192 -0.96 7.06 9.01
C ILE A 192 -2.31 7.77 8.89
N TYR A 193 -3.28 7.16 8.21
CA TYR A 193 -4.61 7.77 8.00
C TYR A 193 -5.51 7.71 9.21
N VAL A 194 -5.39 6.66 10.03
CA VAL A 194 -6.06 6.61 11.35
C VAL A 194 -5.54 7.75 12.24
N ILE A 195 -4.24 8.03 12.19
CA ILE A 195 -3.67 9.19 12.88
C ILE A 195 -4.21 10.50 12.29
N GLU A 196 -4.24 10.65 10.96
CA GLU A 196 -4.79 11.85 10.32
C GLU A 196 -6.23 12.12 10.76
N LYS A 197 -7.10 11.10 10.88
CA LYS A 197 -8.48 11.24 11.38
C LYS A 197 -8.59 11.96 12.75
N ASN A 198 -7.57 11.88 13.61
CA ASN A 198 -7.61 12.36 15.00
C ASN A 198 -7.02 13.77 15.16
N TYR A 199 -7.64 14.77 14.52
CA TYR A 199 -7.06 16.11 14.31
C TYR A 199 -6.80 17.03 15.53
N PRO A 200 -7.40 16.85 16.72
CA PRO A 200 -7.04 17.71 17.88
C PRO A 200 -6.66 16.98 19.18
N GLU A 201 -6.90 15.68 19.29
CA GLU A 201 -6.59 14.91 20.49
C GLU A 201 -5.14 14.41 20.41
N GLU A 202 -4.48 14.10 21.52
CA GLU A 202 -3.16 13.43 21.49
C GLU A 202 -3.29 11.89 21.45
N ILE A 203 -4.54 11.42 21.51
CA ILE A 203 -4.95 10.02 21.68
C ILE A 203 -5.98 9.68 20.59
N ILE A 204 -5.80 8.53 19.95
CA ILE A 204 -6.74 7.96 18.99
C ILE A 204 -7.98 7.48 19.74
N ASN A 205 -9.16 7.78 19.20
CA ASN A 205 -10.43 7.27 19.73
C ASN A 205 -10.40 5.73 19.89
N GLU A 206 -10.93 5.22 21.00
CA GLU A 206 -10.92 3.79 21.31
C GLU A 206 -11.60 2.93 20.23
N ASP A 207 -12.72 3.41 19.70
CA ASP A 207 -13.49 2.70 18.68
C ASP A 207 -12.71 2.68 17.35
N ASP A 208 -12.09 3.80 16.97
CA ASP A 208 -11.22 3.87 15.78
C ASP A 208 -10.00 2.95 15.90
N TYR A 209 -9.36 2.92 17.07
CA TYR A 209 -8.24 2.01 17.32
C TYR A 209 -8.67 0.55 17.17
N LYS A 210 -9.81 0.17 17.74
CA LYS A 210 -10.35 -1.19 17.64
C LYS A 210 -10.70 -1.57 16.22
N GLU A 211 -11.39 -0.67 15.53
CA GLU A 211 -11.89 -0.86 14.17
C GLU A 211 -10.75 -0.97 13.15
N TYR A 212 -9.76 -0.07 13.21
CA TYR A 212 -8.75 0.05 12.15
C TYR A 212 -7.37 -0.51 12.48
N LEU A 213 -7.05 -0.78 13.76
CA LEU A 213 -5.69 -1.21 14.13
C LEU A 213 -5.68 -2.52 14.91
N GLU A 214 -6.43 -2.61 16.01
CA GLU A 214 -6.40 -3.78 16.89
C GLU A 214 -6.85 -5.05 16.17
N VAL A 215 -7.95 -4.98 15.40
CA VAL A 215 -8.47 -6.14 14.67
C VAL A 215 -7.44 -6.75 13.71
N HIS A 216 -6.64 -5.92 13.04
CA HIS A 216 -5.61 -6.36 12.09
C HIS A 216 -4.37 -6.90 12.79
N ILE A 217 -4.01 -6.31 13.93
CA ILE A 217 -2.92 -6.82 14.77
C ILE A 217 -3.28 -8.19 15.34
N ASP A 218 -4.49 -8.34 15.87
CA ASP A 218 -4.99 -9.60 16.42
C ASP A 218 -5.00 -10.68 15.34
N PHE A 219 -5.45 -10.32 14.13
CA PHE A 219 -5.42 -11.22 12.99
C PHE A 219 -4.00 -11.71 12.68
N ILE A 220 -3.04 -10.81 12.49
CA ILE A 220 -1.69 -11.20 12.04
C ILE A 220 -0.91 -11.93 13.14
N VAL A 221 -1.08 -11.54 14.41
CA VAL A 221 -0.44 -12.21 15.55
C VAL A 221 -0.98 -13.64 15.68
N LYS A 222 -2.30 -13.82 15.64
CA LYS A 222 -2.92 -15.15 15.69
C LYS A 222 -2.45 -16.04 14.53
N ASN A 223 -2.55 -15.54 13.30
CA ASN A 223 -2.25 -16.33 12.11
C ASN A 223 -0.76 -16.56 11.88
N TYR A 224 0.13 -15.70 12.38
CA TYR A 224 1.56 -15.97 12.31
C TYR A 224 2.00 -17.04 13.32
N LEU A 225 1.32 -17.14 14.46
CA LEU A 225 1.63 -18.13 15.47
C LEU A 225 1.01 -19.51 15.17
N ASP A 226 -0.02 -19.56 14.34
CA ASP A 226 -0.57 -20.79 13.75
C ASP A 226 0.36 -21.35 12.67
N ASP A 227 0.61 -22.65 12.62
CA ASP A 227 1.48 -23.27 11.61
C ASP A 227 0.81 -23.41 10.23
N SER A 228 -0.51 -23.22 10.15
CA SER A 228 -1.26 -23.26 8.89
C SER A 228 -1.23 -21.91 8.14
N LEU A 229 -1.10 -21.97 6.82
CA LEU A 229 -1.10 -20.81 5.92
C LEU A 229 -2.38 -20.84 5.07
N ASP A 230 -3.35 -19.99 5.39
CA ASP A 230 -4.51 -19.76 4.52
C ASP A 230 -4.27 -18.54 3.61
N PHE A 231 -3.83 -18.80 2.39
CA PHE A 231 -3.57 -17.76 1.39
C PHE A 231 -4.79 -16.89 1.07
N LYS A 232 -6.00 -17.47 1.10
CA LYS A 232 -7.23 -16.75 0.76
C LYS A 232 -7.65 -15.83 1.89
N GLU A 233 -7.56 -16.30 3.12
CA GLU A 233 -7.85 -15.49 4.31
C GLU A 233 -6.87 -14.32 4.43
N TYR A 234 -5.56 -14.58 4.27
CA TYR A 234 -4.56 -13.51 4.24
C TYR A 234 -4.83 -12.48 3.14
N ASN A 235 -5.18 -12.91 1.93
CA ASN A 235 -5.49 -11.99 0.84
C ASN A 235 -6.75 -11.16 1.14
N LEU A 236 -7.77 -11.78 1.75
CA LEU A 236 -8.98 -11.09 2.15
C LEU A 236 -8.68 -9.98 3.17
N GLU A 237 -7.88 -10.27 4.20
CA GLU A 237 -7.51 -9.26 5.20
C GLU A 237 -6.61 -8.17 4.62
N LEU A 238 -5.69 -8.52 3.73
CA LEU A 238 -4.86 -7.54 3.01
C LEU A 238 -5.73 -6.54 2.23
N TRP A 239 -6.77 -7.05 1.54
CA TRP A 239 -7.73 -6.23 0.81
C TRP A 239 -8.58 -5.35 1.75
N LYS A 240 -8.99 -5.85 2.92
CA LYS A 240 -9.73 -5.06 3.92
C LYS A 240 -8.92 -3.86 4.41
N ILE A 241 -7.65 -4.07 4.79
CA ILE A 241 -6.75 -2.97 5.17
C ILE A 241 -6.67 -1.95 4.03
N GLY A 242 -6.49 -2.42 2.80
CA GLY A 242 -6.44 -1.56 1.62
C GLY A 242 -7.71 -0.73 1.41
N LYS A 243 -8.88 -1.35 1.62
CA LYS A 243 -10.19 -0.70 1.54
C LYS A 243 -10.34 0.38 2.61
N GLU A 244 -10.09 0.05 3.87
CA GLU A 244 -10.16 1.01 4.99
C GLU A 244 -9.20 2.19 4.79
N TYR A 245 -7.96 1.91 4.40
CA TYR A 245 -7.00 2.94 4.03
C TYR A 245 -7.58 3.88 2.96
N ARG A 246 -8.18 3.31 1.90
CA ARG A 246 -8.67 4.10 0.77
C ARG A 246 -9.89 4.94 1.14
N GLU A 247 -10.76 4.41 1.99
CA GLU A 247 -11.90 5.15 2.54
C GLU A 247 -11.42 6.35 3.36
N LEU A 248 -10.47 6.16 4.27
CA LEU A 248 -9.88 7.27 5.04
C LEU A 248 -9.13 8.26 4.12
N TYR A 249 -8.40 7.78 3.11
CA TYR A 249 -7.73 8.63 2.13
C TYR A 249 -8.70 9.62 1.47
N PHE A 250 -9.87 9.18 1.03
CA PHE A 250 -10.85 10.08 0.40
C PHE A 250 -11.44 11.09 1.37
N LEU A 251 -11.58 10.72 2.65
CA LEU A 251 -12.08 11.62 3.67
C LEU A 251 -11.06 12.71 4.03
N PHE A 252 -9.77 12.39 4.04
CA PHE A 252 -8.72 13.26 4.61
C PHE A 252 -7.73 13.85 3.61
N ASN A 253 -7.73 13.41 2.36
CA ASN A 253 -7.03 14.06 1.25
C ASN A 253 -8.00 14.66 0.23
N PRO A 254 -8.81 15.67 0.60
CA PRO A 254 -9.65 16.35 -0.37
C PRO A 254 -8.77 16.97 -1.46
N PRO A 255 -9.22 17.00 -2.72
CA PRO A 255 -8.47 17.61 -3.80
C PRO A 255 -8.13 19.05 -3.42
N LYS A 256 -6.84 19.38 -3.41
CA LYS A 256 -6.37 20.76 -3.19
C LYS A 256 -7.02 21.63 -4.26
N ILE A 257 -7.98 22.45 -3.86
CA ILE A 257 -8.58 23.44 -4.74
C ILE A 257 -7.46 24.41 -5.06
N VAL A 258 -6.83 24.24 -6.22
CA VAL A 258 -5.92 25.25 -6.76
C VAL A 258 -6.82 26.43 -7.05
N ALA A 259 -6.82 27.42 -6.14
CA ALA A 259 -7.44 28.69 -6.38
C ALA A 259 -6.93 29.16 -7.74
N ARG A 260 -7.84 29.51 -8.66
CA ARG A 260 -7.50 30.05 -9.97
C ARG A 260 -6.64 31.30 -9.74
N THR A 261 -5.32 31.14 -9.68
CA THR A 261 -4.41 32.19 -10.07
C THR A 261 -4.81 32.54 -11.49
N THR A 262 -5.04 33.82 -11.73
CA THR A 262 -5.48 34.41 -12.98
C THR A 262 -4.65 33.87 -14.15
N VAL A 263 -5.12 32.78 -14.76
CA VAL A 263 -4.61 32.31 -16.04
C VAL A 263 -5.16 33.29 -17.05
N SER A 264 -4.31 34.23 -17.46
CA SER A 264 -4.55 35.00 -18.67
C SER A 264 -4.84 34.01 -19.80
N GLU A 265 -5.91 34.31 -20.52
CA GLU A 265 -6.53 33.53 -21.57
C GLU A 265 -5.54 32.83 -22.50
N GLN A 266 -5.76 31.53 -22.73
CA GLN A 266 -5.82 30.85 -24.03
C GLN A 266 -5.41 29.37 -23.92
N ILE A 267 -6.31 28.47 -23.51
CA ILE A 267 -6.31 27.05 -23.91
C ILE A 267 -7.76 26.54 -24.06
N PRO A 268 -8.11 25.79 -25.13
CA PRO A 268 -9.49 25.38 -25.44
C PRO A 268 -10.05 24.32 -24.48
N ALA A 269 -11.39 24.26 -24.45
CA ALA A 269 -12.22 23.57 -23.48
C ALA A 269 -11.91 22.07 -23.30
N ILE A 270 -11.51 21.70 -22.08
CA ILE A 270 -11.67 20.35 -21.53
C ILE A 270 -12.68 20.44 -20.39
N VAL A 271 -13.81 19.77 -20.61
CA VAL A 271 -14.90 19.36 -19.69
C VAL A 271 -15.10 20.25 -18.45
N ARG A 272 -16.01 21.22 -18.57
CA ARG A 272 -16.61 21.89 -17.41
C ARG A 272 -17.69 20.99 -16.82
N VAL A 273 -17.44 20.43 -15.64
CA VAL A 273 -18.52 19.87 -14.80
C VAL A 273 -19.40 21.05 -14.36
N PRO A 274 -20.72 21.05 -14.61
CA PRO A 274 -21.59 22.12 -14.16
C PRO A 274 -21.74 22.07 -12.64
N ILE A 275 -21.28 23.12 -11.95
CA ILE A 275 -21.59 23.32 -10.54
C ILE A 275 -22.87 24.17 -10.50
N THR A 276 -23.97 23.59 -10.02
CA THR A 276 -25.19 24.33 -9.72
C THR A 276 -24.99 25.09 -8.40
N PRO A 277 -25.11 26.43 -8.35
CA PRO A 277 -24.95 27.16 -7.10
C PRO A 277 -26.17 26.93 -6.18
N SER A 278 -25.95 26.35 -5.01
CA SER A 278 -26.93 26.29 -3.94
C SER A 278 -27.25 27.69 -3.42
N LYS A 279 -28.53 28.09 -3.48
CA LYS A 279 -29.02 29.38 -2.95
C LYS A 279 -28.85 29.43 -1.43
N ILE A 280 -27.94 30.28 -0.96
CA ILE A 280 -27.87 30.69 0.44
C ILE A 280 -29.01 31.70 0.69
N LEU A 281 -29.93 31.34 1.58
CA LEU A 281 -30.97 32.21 2.12
C LEU A 281 -30.32 33.26 3.02
N ALA A 282 -30.24 34.50 2.53
CA ALA A 282 -29.87 35.66 3.34
C ALA A 282 -31.06 36.06 4.25
N LYS A 283 -30.87 35.95 5.57
CA LYS A 283 -31.72 36.63 6.55
C LYS A 283 -31.40 38.13 6.53
N LYS A 284 -32.42 38.95 6.25
CA LYS A 284 -32.41 40.41 6.41
C LYS A 284 -32.59 40.73 7.91
N GLU A 285 -31.64 41.44 8.50
CA GLU A 285 -31.84 42.14 9.78
C GLU A 285 -32.37 43.56 9.47
N GLU A 286 -33.58 43.86 9.94
CA GLU A 286 -34.14 45.21 9.94
C GLU A 286 -33.51 46.04 11.06
N LYS A 287 -32.88 47.15 10.69
CA LYS A 287 -32.51 48.23 11.61
C LYS A 287 -33.76 49.07 11.90
N ASN A 288 -34.20 49.08 13.14
CA ASN A 288 -35.14 50.09 13.64
C ASN A 288 -34.38 51.42 13.85
N GLU A 289 -34.68 52.40 13.01
CA GLU A 289 -34.50 53.82 13.32
C GLU A 289 -35.80 54.33 13.96
N ILE A 290 -35.74 54.79 15.21
CA ILE A 290 -36.65 55.84 15.69
C ILE A 290 -35.78 56.89 16.39
N VAL A 291 -35.75 58.07 15.77
CA VAL A 291 -35.23 59.32 16.30
C VAL A 291 -36.39 60.06 16.96
N LYS A 292 -36.17 60.49 18.22
CA LYS A 292 -36.86 61.53 19.01
C LYS A 292 -38.38 61.51 19.10
#